data_AF-A0A166EAF4-F1
#
_entry.id   AF-A0A166EAF4-F1
#
_cell.length_a   1.000
_cell.length_b   1.000
_cell.length_c   1.000
_cell.angle_alpha   90.00
_cell.angle_beta   90.00
_cell.angle_gamma   90.00
#
_symmetry.space_group_name_H-M   'P 1'
#
loop_
_entity.id
_entity.type
_entity.pdbx_description
1 polymer ?
#
loop_
_entity_poly.entity_id
_entity_poly.type
_entity_poly.pdbx_seq_one_letter_code
_entity_poly.pdbx_strand_id
1 'polypeptide(L)'
;MAKKILYYGTPKRLEGYEKEKLIETIKNEISKIPKLKKSITKIRYYRNWVYIYHESNIFEGKDELLYRIAVYDDDYKDCSLQYPHKSKVIIIKDGTLKECVKKIAEDWKL
;
A
#
# COMPACT_ATOMS: atom_id res chain seq x y z
N MET A 1 13.47 -13.59 11.94
CA MET A 1 13.68 -12.42 12.82
C MET A 1 12.57 -11.40 12.54
N ALA A 2 11.59 -11.27 13.43
CA ALA A 2 10.58 -10.22 13.33
C ALA A 2 11.28 -8.88 13.65
N LYS A 3 11.44 -8.03 12.63
CA LYS A 3 11.98 -6.68 12.83
C LYS A 3 11.09 -5.98 13.86
N LYS A 4 11.74 -5.39 14.87
CA LYS A 4 11.17 -4.50 15.88
C LYS A 4 10.06 -3.66 15.27
N ILE A 5 8.94 -3.54 15.98
CA ILE A 5 7.92 -2.51 15.75
C ILE A 5 8.65 -1.17 15.94
N LEU A 6 9.27 -0.67 14.87
CA LEU A 6 9.65 0.72 14.79
C LEU A 6 8.32 1.46 14.74
N TYR A 7 8.10 2.30 15.76
CA TYR A 7 7.19 3.42 15.66
C TYR A 7 7.67 4.28 14.49
N TYR A 8 7.36 3.88 13.27
CA TYR A 8 7.34 4.84 12.19
C TYR A 8 6.33 5.89 12.62
N GLY A 9 6.76 7.14 12.66
CA GLY A 9 5.95 8.26 13.11
C GLY A 9 4.62 8.36 12.36
N THR A 10 3.82 9.35 12.72
CA THR A 10 2.59 9.63 11.97
C THR A 10 2.93 9.82 10.49
N PRO A 11 2.33 9.05 9.55
CA PRO A 11 2.58 9.24 8.13
C PRO A 11 2.31 10.67 7.73
N LYS A 12 3.04 11.13 6.71
CA LYS A 12 2.88 12.49 6.22
C LYS A 12 1.43 12.72 5.83
N ARG A 13 0.86 13.81 6.33
CA ARG A 13 -0.43 14.29 5.87
C ARG A 13 -0.22 14.97 4.52
N LEU A 14 -0.63 14.29 3.45
CA LEU A 14 -0.72 14.87 2.11
C LEU A 14 -2.02 15.67 1.97
N GLU A 15 -1.98 16.73 1.18
CA GLU A 15 -3.10 17.62 0.89
C GLU A 15 -3.52 17.49 -0.59
N GLY A 16 -4.82 17.68 -0.88
CA GLY A 16 -5.44 17.64 -2.22
C GLY A 16 -4.65 16.91 -3.32
N TYR A 17 -3.93 17.68 -4.13
CA TYR A 17 -3.14 17.25 -5.28
C TYR A 17 -2.05 16.21 -4.97
N GLU A 18 -1.40 16.29 -3.81
CA GLU A 18 -0.35 15.33 -3.42
C GLU A 18 -0.93 13.92 -3.23
N LYS A 19 -2.17 13.82 -2.74
CA LYS A 19 -2.88 12.54 -2.57
C LYS A 19 -3.14 11.89 -3.92
N GLU A 20 -3.62 12.68 -4.88
CA GLU A 20 -3.93 12.22 -6.23
C GLU A 20 -2.66 11.78 -6.94
N LYS A 21 -1.60 12.58 -6.85
CA LYS A 21 -0.28 12.25 -7.41
C LYS A 21 0.30 10.97 -6.82
N LEU A 22 0.17 10.76 -5.50
CA LEU A 22 0.61 9.52 -4.87
C LEU A 22 -0.20 8.31 -5.35
N ILE A 23 -1.53 8.42 -5.38
CA ILE A 23 -2.41 7.35 -5.89
C ILE A 23 -2.07 7.02 -7.34
N GLU A 24 -1.88 8.02 -8.19
CA GLU A 24 -1.52 7.84 -9.60
C GLU A 24 -0.15 7.18 -9.75
N THR A 25 0.83 7.60 -8.95
CA THR A 25 2.17 6.98 -8.93
C THR A 25 2.08 5.50 -8.55
N ILE A 26 1.30 5.16 -7.52
CA ILE A 26 1.10 3.77 -7.10
C ILE A 26 0.38 2.97 -8.19
N LYS A 27 -0.66 3.53 -8.82
CA LYS A 27 -1.35 2.91 -9.97
C LYS A 27 -0.40 2.66 -11.13
N ASN A 28 0.49 3.61 -11.43
CA ASN A 28 1.49 3.49 -12.49
C ASN A 28 2.54 2.42 -12.20
N GLU A 29 2.95 2.24 -10.94
CA GLU A 29 3.86 1.15 -10.57
C GLU A 29 3.14 -0.22 -10.58
N ILE A 30 1.88 -0.29 -10.14
CA ILE A 30 1.05 -1.50 -10.20
C ILE A 30 0.76 -1.91 -11.65
N SER A 31 0.49 -0.95 -12.54
CA SER A 31 0.15 -1.24 -13.93
C SER A 31 1.30 -1.88 -14.71
N LYS A 32 2.54 -1.65 -14.28
CA LYS A 32 3.75 -2.32 -14.78
C LYS A 32 3.85 -3.79 -14.36
N ILE A 33 3.01 -4.24 -13.42
CA ILE A 33 2.99 -5.60 -12.88
C ILE A 33 1.67 -6.27 -13.30
N PRO A 34 1.65 -7.06 -14.40
CA PRO A 34 0.41 -7.56 -15.02
C PRO A 34 -0.50 -8.34 -14.07
N LYS A 35 0.06 -9.05 -13.09
CA LYS A 35 -0.72 -9.78 -12.08
C LYS A 35 -1.48 -8.82 -11.15
N LEU A 36 -0.77 -7.86 -10.56
CA LEU A 36 -1.39 -6.88 -9.66
C LEU A 36 -2.41 -6.01 -10.39
N LYS A 37 -2.15 -5.65 -11.65
CA LYS A 37 -3.10 -4.90 -12.48
C LYS A 37 -4.47 -5.58 -12.59
N LYS A 38 -4.52 -6.92 -12.59
CA LYS A 38 -5.76 -7.69 -12.65
C LYS A 38 -6.42 -7.88 -11.28
N SER A 39 -5.61 -7.97 -10.21
CA SER A 39 -6.09 -8.29 -8.87
C SER A 39 -6.52 -7.05 -8.07
N ILE A 40 -5.84 -5.92 -8.27
CA ILE A 40 -6.10 -4.69 -7.51
C ILE A 40 -7.28 -3.96 -8.16
N THR A 41 -8.38 -3.85 -7.43
CA THR A 41 -9.61 -3.17 -7.89
C THR A 41 -9.60 -1.69 -7.55
N LYS A 42 -9.07 -1.35 -6.37
CA LYS A 42 -9.26 -0.01 -5.81
C LYS A 42 -8.08 0.42 -4.98
N ILE A 43 -7.75 1.71 -5.10
CA ILE A 43 -6.70 2.37 -4.33
C ILE A 43 -7.28 3.66 -3.77
N ARG A 44 -7.21 3.84 -2.46
CA ARG A 44 -7.83 4.99 -1.77
C ARG A 44 -6.88 5.58 -0.76
N TYR A 45 -6.75 6.90 -0.75
CA TYR A 45 -6.09 7.62 0.33
C TYR A 45 -7.08 7.95 1.46
N TYR A 46 -6.77 7.58 2.70
CA TYR A 46 -7.58 7.92 3.88
C TYR A 46 -6.72 8.00 5.14
N ARG A 47 -6.98 8.98 6.03
CA ARG A 47 -6.25 9.17 7.30
C ARG A 47 -4.72 9.05 7.22
N ASN A 48 -4.12 9.60 6.16
CA ASN A 48 -2.67 9.56 5.88
C ASN A 48 -2.09 8.22 5.41
N TRP A 49 -2.95 7.31 4.96
CA TRP A 49 -2.57 6.01 4.42
C TRP A 49 -3.14 5.83 3.02
N VAL A 50 -2.41 5.14 2.16
CA VAL A 50 -2.96 4.61 0.91
C VAL A 50 -3.39 3.18 1.13
N TYR A 51 -4.67 2.91 1.01
CA TYR A 51 -5.27 1.59 1.09
C TYR A 51 -5.37 0.99 -0.31
N ILE A 52 -4.94 -0.27 -0.44
CA ILE A 52 -4.95 -1.05 -1.68
C ILE A 52 -5.89 -2.22 -1.45
N TYR A 53 -6.94 -2.31 -2.27
CA TYR A 53 -7.97 -3.32 -2.17
C TYR A 53 -7.89 -4.28 -3.35
N HIS A 54 -8.35 -5.51 -3.11
CA HIS A 54 -8.58 -6.49 -4.16
C HIS A 54 -10.01 -7.03 -4.08
N GLU A 55 -10.48 -7.60 -5.18
CA GLU A 55 -11.72 -8.37 -5.17
C GLU A 55 -11.44 -9.72 -4.49
N SER A 56 -12.08 -9.96 -3.34
CA SER A 56 -11.96 -11.25 -2.60
C SER A 56 -13.03 -12.24 -3.05
N ASN A 57 -14.15 -11.75 -3.62
CA ASN A 57 -15.20 -12.59 -4.17
C ASN A 57 -15.94 -11.89 -5.32
N ILE A 58 -15.74 -12.37 -6.54
CA ILE A 58 -16.37 -11.88 -7.79
C ILE A 58 -17.91 -11.90 -7.68
N PHE A 59 -18.47 -12.76 -6.83
CA PHE A 59 -19.92 -12.95 -6.67
C PHE A 59 -20.60 -12.02 -5.64
N GLU A 60 -19.85 -11.44 -4.71
CA GLU A 60 -20.43 -10.59 -3.65
C GLU A 60 -20.05 -9.11 -3.75
N GLY A 61 -19.16 -8.72 -4.67
CA GLY A 61 -18.74 -7.32 -4.85
C GLY A 61 -18.06 -6.73 -3.62
N LYS A 62 -17.46 -7.57 -2.76
CA LYS A 62 -16.76 -7.13 -1.55
C LYS A 62 -15.29 -6.84 -1.86
N ASP A 63 -14.93 -5.55 -1.81
CA ASP A 63 -13.53 -5.09 -1.79
C ASP A 63 -12.89 -5.49 -0.45
N GLU A 64 -11.87 -6.33 -0.48
CA GLU A 64 -11.08 -6.67 0.72
C GLU A 64 -9.80 -5.83 0.78
N LEU A 65 -9.51 -5.31 1.97
CA LEU A 65 -8.30 -4.51 2.19
C LEU A 65 -7.08 -5.43 2.19
N LEU A 66 -6.23 -5.27 1.18
CA LEU A 66 -5.03 -6.08 1.05
C LEU A 66 -3.86 -5.50 1.84
N TYR A 67 -3.41 -4.30 1.45
CA TYR A 67 -2.30 -3.62 2.10
C TYR A 67 -2.62 -2.15 2.29
N ARG A 68 -1.86 -1.51 3.17
CA ARG A 68 -1.78 -0.06 3.24
C ARG A 68 -0.33 0.40 3.13
N ILE A 69 -0.11 1.51 2.45
CA ILE A 69 1.18 2.17 2.32
C ILE A 69 1.15 3.46 3.12
N ALA A 70 2.14 3.67 3.97
CA ALA A 70 2.48 4.99 4.50
C ALA A 70 3.66 5.56 3.75
N VAL A 71 3.66 6.88 3.62
CA VAL A 71 4.74 7.69 3.08
C VAL A 71 5.16 8.68 4.15
N TYR A 72 6.46 8.87 4.32
CA TYR A 72 7.04 9.73 5.35
C TYR A 72 7.75 10.96 4.77
N ASP A 73 8.09 10.95 3.48
CA ASP A 73 8.78 12.04 2.79
C ASP A 73 8.18 12.39 1.42
N ASP A 74 8.50 13.59 0.92
CA ASP A 74 8.05 14.13 -0.37
C ASP A 74 8.63 13.41 -1.60
N ASP A 75 9.83 12.84 -1.46
CA ASP A 75 10.53 12.16 -2.54
C ASP A 75 10.15 10.67 -2.66
N TYR A 76 9.23 10.20 -1.80
CA TYR A 76 8.80 8.80 -1.73
C TYR A 76 9.95 7.82 -1.47
N LYS A 77 11.00 8.29 -0.79
CA LYS A 77 12.20 7.51 -0.43
C LYS A 77 12.00 6.69 0.84
N ASP A 78 11.10 7.11 1.70
CA ASP A 78 10.72 6.50 2.96
C ASP A 78 9.22 6.19 2.99
N CYS A 79 8.94 4.92 2.78
CA CYS A 79 7.60 4.34 2.75
C CYS A 79 7.59 3.05 3.55
N SER A 80 6.45 2.74 4.14
CA SER A 80 6.19 1.43 4.76
C SER A 80 4.97 0.77 4.15
N LEU A 81 5.14 -0.48 3.71
CA LEU A 81 4.06 -1.37 3.33
C LEU A 81 3.60 -2.12 4.58
N GLN A 82 2.30 -2.07 4.86
CA GLN A 82 1.73 -2.66 6.06
C GLN A 82 0.52 -3.54 5.71
N TYR A 83 0.42 -4.67 6.40
CA TYR A 83 -0.74 -5.55 6.36
C TYR A 83 -1.57 -5.35 7.64
N PRO A 84 -2.81 -4.83 7.53
CA PRO A 84 -3.69 -4.68 8.67
C PRO A 84 -4.36 -6.03 8.99
N HIS A 85 -3.90 -6.72 10.03
CA HIS A 85 -4.49 -7.99 10.45
C HIS A 85 -5.12 -7.87 11.83
N LYS A 86 -6.46 -7.97 11.87
CA LYS A 86 -7.30 -7.79 13.07
C LYS A 86 -7.02 -6.44 13.74
N SER A 87 -6.28 -6.45 14.84
CA SER A 87 -5.92 -5.27 15.64
C SER A 87 -4.43 -4.94 15.58
N LYS A 88 -3.66 -5.65 14.74
CA LYS A 88 -2.22 -5.46 14.59
C LYS A 88 -1.90 -4.97 13.19
N VAL A 89 -0.90 -4.11 13.15
CA VAL A 89 -0.31 -3.59 11.93
C VAL A 89 1.01 -4.30 11.78
N ILE A 90 1.13 -5.13 10.74
CA ILE A 90 2.37 -5.83 10.44
C ILE A 90 3.08 -5.05 9.34
N ILE A 91 4.29 -4.59 9.61
CA ILE A 91 5.14 -3.97 8.59
C ILE A 91 5.74 -5.09 7.74
N ILE A 92 5.44 -5.06 6.45
CA ILE A 92 5.87 -6.05 5.47
C ILE A 92 7.19 -5.63 4.82
N LYS A 93 7.34 -4.34 4.52
CA LYS A 93 8.54 -3.77 3.90
C LYS A 93 8.64 -2.28 4.14
N ASP A 94 9.85 -1.84 4.45
CA ASP A 94 10.24 -0.44 4.49
C ASP A 94 11.25 -0.15 3.37
N GLY A 95 11.27 1.09 2.90
CA GLY A 95 12.18 1.58 1.87
C GLY A 95 11.48 2.56 0.95
N THR A 96 11.84 2.56 -0.33
CA THR A 96 11.19 3.44 -1.30
C THR A 96 9.78 2.98 -1.66
N LEU A 97 8.92 3.89 -2.15
CA LEU A 97 7.57 3.54 -2.62
C LEU A 97 7.60 2.40 -3.67
N LYS A 98 8.59 2.42 -4.57
CA LYS A 98 8.78 1.37 -5.57
C LYS A 98 9.06 0.02 -4.94
N GLU A 99 9.88 -0.03 -3.89
CA GLU A 99 10.12 -1.27 -3.15
C GLU A 99 8.88 -1.76 -2.41
N CYS A 100 8.11 -0.85 -1.80
CA CYS A 100 6.84 -1.20 -1.17
C CYS A 100 5.86 -1.82 -2.18
N VAL A 101 5.68 -1.21 -3.36
CA VAL A 101 4.79 -1.74 -4.40
C VAL A 101 5.30 -3.07 -4.96
N LYS A 102 6.62 -3.23 -5.16
CA LYS A 102 7.20 -4.51 -5.57
C LYS A 102 6.93 -5.62 -4.56
N LYS A 103 7.02 -5.31 -3.26
CA LYS A 103 6.79 -6.31 -2.22
C LYS A 103 5.37 -6.85 -2.22
N ILE A 104 4.36 -6.03 -2.56
CA ILE A 104 2.97 -6.49 -2.77
C ILE A 104 2.92 -7.62 -3.80
N ALA A 105 3.66 -7.48 -4.92
CA ALA A 105 3.69 -8.49 -5.97
C ALA A 105 4.43 -9.78 -5.56
N GLU A 106 5.42 -9.67 -4.69
CA GLU A 106 6.16 -10.82 -4.16
C GLU A 106 5.35 -11.59 -3.12
N ASP A 107 4.66 -10.89 -2.23
CA ASP A 107 3.85 -11.48 -1.16
C ASP A 107 2.61 -12.18 -1.73
N TRP A 108 2.06 -11.68 -2.84
CA TRP A 108 0.99 -12.31 -3.63
C TRP A 108 1.40 -13.61 -4.36
N LYS A 109 2.63 -14.13 -4.17
CA LYS A 109 3.05 -15.45 -4.71
C LYS A 109 2.66 -16.64 -3.80
N LEU A 110 1.90 -16.41 -2.73
CA LEU A 110 1.26 -17.46 -1.92
C LEU A 110 -0.13 -17.78 -2.46
#